data_AF-A0AAW2N198-F1
#
_entry.id   AF-A0AAW2N198-F1
#
_cell.length_a   1.000
_cell.length_b   1.000
_cell.length_c   1.000
_cell.angle_alpha   90.00
_cell.angle_beta   90.00
_cell.angle_gamma   90.00
#
_symmetry.space_group_name_H-M   'P 1'
#
loop_
_entity.id
_entity.type
_entity.pdbx_description
1 polymer ?
#
loop_
_entity_poly.entity_id
_entity_poly.type
_entity_poly.pdbx_seq_one_letter_code
_entity_poly.pdbx_strand_id
1 'polypeptide(L)' 'MVEGRLRKYFEEVVLMEQKFVVDDTVTIKTLLSNLSKEVGSTVKIGNFLRVEVGEGLRRLEAVSGTEPLSQAAA' A
#
# COMPACT_ATOMS: atom_id res chain seq x y z
N MET A 1 6.30 21.46 14.37
CA MET A 1 5.62 21.22 13.07
C MET A 1 6.24 20.09 12.25
N VAL A 2 7.58 19.90 12.26
CA VAL A 2 8.25 18.86 11.48
C VAL A 2 8.09 17.46 12.10
N GLU A 3 8.32 17.34 13.40
CA GLU A 3 8.28 16.06 14.12
C GLU A 3 6.93 15.34 14.02
N GLY A 4 5.80 16.06 14.17
CA GLY A 4 4.48 15.47 14.01
C GLY A 4 4.18 14.96 12.59
N ARG A 5 4.69 15.66 11.56
CA ARG A 5 4.57 15.19 10.16
C ARG A 5 5.43 13.96 9.93
N LEU A 6 6.63 13.92 10.53
CA LEU A 6 7.52 12.78 10.42
C LEU A 6 6.93 11.54 11.09
N ARG A 7 6.30 11.71 12.26
CA ARG A 7 5.58 10.64 12.94
C ARG A 7 4.45 10.08 12.08
N LYS A 8 3.62 10.96 11.49
CA LYS A 8 2.55 10.56 10.58
C LYS A 8 3.07 9.82 9.35
N TYR A 9 4.18 10.29 8.78
CA TYR A 9 4.83 9.61 7.66
C TYR A 9 5.26 8.18 8.01
N PHE A 10 5.80 7.95 9.21
CA PHE A 10 6.13 6.60 9.65
C PHE A 10 4.89 5.71 9.82
N GLU A 11 3.80 6.24 10.36
CA GLU A 11 2.52 5.51 10.48
C GLU A 11 1.93 5.12 9.11
N GLU A 12 2.21 5.89 8.06
CA GLU A 12 1.72 5.62 6.70
C GLU A 12 2.63 4.69 5.88
N VAL A 13 3.95 4.74 6.10
CA VAL A 13 4.92 4.07 5.21
C VAL A 13 5.59 2.85 5.83
N VAL A 14 5.73 2.79 7.17
CA VAL A 14 6.42 1.69 7.84
C VAL A 14 5.41 0.62 8.26
N LEU A 15 5.49 -0.57 7.65
CA LEU A 15 4.58 -1.69 7.91
C LEU A 15 4.31 -1.94 9.41
N MET A 16 5.35 -1.90 10.24
CA MET A 16 5.19 -2.18 11.68
C MET A 16 4.39 -1.12 12.45
N GLU A 17 4.43 0.14 11.99
CA GLU A 17 3.75 1.28 12.63
C GLU A 17 2.36 1.55 12.01
N GLN A 18 2.05 0.91 10.88
CA GLN A 18 0.73 0.97 10.25
C GLN A 18 -0.36 0.35 11.13
N LYS A 19 -1.57 0.89 10.99
CA LYS A 19 -2.80 0.30 11.53
C LYS A 19 -3.13 -0.99 10.80
N PHE A 20 -3.70 -1.94 11.54
CA PHE A 20 -4.08 -3.22 10.95
C PHE A 20 -5.38 -3.09 10.16
N VAL A 21 -5.37 -3.53 8.90
CA VAL A 21 -6.51 -3.34 7.96
C VAL A 21 -7.83 -3.95 8.45
N VAL A 22 -7.77 -5.00 9.28
CA VAL A 22 -8.96 -5.67 9.83
C VAL A 22 -9.43 -4.99 11.13
N ASP A 23 -8.51 -4.35 11.86
CA ASP A 23 -8.80 -3.68 13.12
C ASP A 23 -7.93 -2.42 13.25
N ASP A 24 -8.53 -1.27 12.92
CA ASP A 24 -7.88 0.03 12.91
C ASP A 24 -7.53 0.57 14.31
N THR A 25 -7.89 -0.17 15.37
CA THR A 25 -7.56 0.18 16.76
C THR A 25 -6.15 -0.26 17.16
N VAL A 26 -5.57 -1.23 16.44
CA VAL A 26 -4.25 -1.79 16.74
C VAL A 26 -3.26 -1.58 15.60
N THR A 27 -1.98 -1.43 15.95
CA THR A 27 -0.88 -1.42 14.97
C THR A 27 -0.35 -2.83 14.74
N ILE A 28 0.29 -3.06 13.60
CA ILE A 28 0.87 -4.37 13.25
C ILE A 28 1.88 -4.85 14.31
N LYS A 29 2.69 -3.93 14.86
CA LYS A 29 3.60 -4.23 15.97
C LYS A 29 2.88 -4.72 17.23
N THR A 30 1.75 -4.11 17.57
CA THR A 30 0.94 -4.51 18.74
C THR A 30 0.28 -5.87 18.50
N LEU A 31 -0.23 -6.09 17.29
CA LEU A 31 -0.79 -7.37 16.86
C LEU A 31 0.23 -8.51 17.00
N LEU A 32 1.45 -8.32 16.50
CA LEU A 32 2.52 -9.32 16.59
C LEU A 32 2.93 -9.62 18.04
N SER A 33 2.94 -8.60 18.90
CA SER A 33 3.22 -8.76 20.33
C SER A 33 2.15 -9.58 21.03
N ASN A 34 0.88 -9.30 20.74
CA ASN A 34 -0.26 -10.03 21.30
C ASN A 34 -0.27 -11.49 20.82
N LEU A 35 -0.05 -11.70 19.51
CA LEU A 35 0.05 -13.04 18.93
C LEU A 35 1.22 -13.84 19.52
N SER A 36 2.37 -13.19 19.73
CA SER A 36 3.53 -13.85 20.35
C SER A 36 3.23 -14.33 21.78
N LYS A 37 2.44 -13.57 22.54
CA LYS A 37 1.99 -13.96 23.88
C LYS A 37 0.98 -15.10 23.84
N GLU A 38 0.05 -15.07 22.91
CA GLU A 38 -0.98 -16.11 22.74
C GLU A 38 -0.37 -17.45 22.34
N VAL A 39 0.60 -17.43 21.42
CA VAL A 39 1.27 -18.64 20.90
C VAL A 39 2.41 -19.10 21.82
N GLY A 40 2.89 -18.24 22.74
CA GLY A 40 4.02 -18.55 23.62
C GLY A 40 5.37 -18.63 22.91
N SER A 41 5.49 -18.05 21.71
CA SER A 41 6.72 -18.04 20.91
C SER A 41 6.89 -16.70 20.20
N THR A 42 8.13 -16.33 19.85
CA THR A 42 8.41 -15.06 19.18
C THR A 42 7.94 -15.11 17.73
N VAL A 43 6.89 -14.33 17.42
CA VAL A 43 6.41 -14.14 16.06
C VAL A 43 7.00 -12.86 15.48
N LYS A 44 7.67 -12.97 14.33
CA LYS A 44 8.27 -11.84 13.62
C LYS A 44 8.02 -11.94 12.13
N ILE A 45 7.88 -10.78 11.48
CA ILE A 45 7.89 -10.69 10.02
C ILE A 45 9.35 -10.68 9.57
N GLY A 46 9.72 -11.66 8.74
CA GLY A 46 11.06 -11.73 8.14
C GLY A 46 11.18 -10.78 6.96
N ASN A 47 10.61 -11.19 5.83
CA ASN A 47 10.57 -10.42 4.60
C ASN A 47 9.14 -10.38 4.06
N PHE A 48 8.81 -9.31 3.33
CA PHE A 48 7.57 -9.22 2.58
C PHE A 48 7.86 -8.60 1.20
N LEU A 49 7.03 -8.93 0.22
CA LEU A 49 7.07 -8.36 -1.12
C LEU A 49 5.64 -8.01 -1.52
N ARG A 50 5.42 -6.79 -1.97
CA ARG A 50 4.17 -6.36 -2.61
C ARG A 50 4.46 -6.19 -4.09
N VAL A 51 3.72 -6.89 -4.93
CA VAL A 51 3.77 -6.77 -6.39
C VAL A 51 2.40 -6.37 -6.89
N GLU A 52 2.36 -5.40 -7.80
CA GLU A 52 1.13 -4.92 -8.42
C GLU A 52 1.26 -5.03 -9.94
N VAL A 53 0.19 -5.48 -10.61
CA VAL A 53 0.17 -5.55 -12.07
C VAL A 53 0.23 -4.13 -12.62
N GLY A 54 1.24 -3.83 -13.43
CA GLY A 54 1.43 -2.47 -13.95
C GLY A 54 2.29 -1.58 -13.06
N GLU A 55 2.95 -2.11 -12.02
CA GLU A 55 3.87 -1.33 -11.19
C GLU A 55 4.97 -0.67 -12.04
N GLY A 56 5.10 0.65 -11.93
CA GLY A 56 6.07 1.44 -12.71
C GLY A 56 5.70 1.65 -14.18
N LEU A 57 4.60 1.09 -14.68
CA LEU A 57 4.11 1.33 -16.04
C LEU A 57 3.22 2.58 -16.06
N ARG A 58 3.55 3.55 -16.93
CA ARG A 58 2.66 4.67 -17.22
C ARG A 58 1.45 4.12 -17.98
N ARG A 59 0.26 4.29 -17.40
CA ARG A 59 -1.00 3.96 -18.07
C ARG A 59 -1.05 4.73 -19.39
N LEU A 60 -1.00 4.01 -20.50
CA LEU A 60 -1.34 4.59 -21.79
C LEU A 60 -2.83 4.90 -21.73
N GLU A 61 -3.19 6.18 -21.83
CA GLU A 61 -4.57 6.57 -21.98
C GLU A 61 -5.06 5.94 -23.29
N ALA A 62 -5.85 4.87 -23.19
CA ALA A 62 -6.50 4.33 -24.35
C ALA A 62 -7.50 5.39 -24.81
N VAL A 63 -7.25 5.99 -25.98
CA VAL A 63 -8.27 6.71 -26.73
C VAL A 63 -9.35 5.67 -27.04
N SER A 64 -10.36 5.63 -26.20
CA SER A 64 -11.54 4.80 -26.39
C SER A 64 -12.18 5.23 -27.70
N GLY A 65 -12.29 4.28 -28.63
CA GLY A 65 -12.56 4.55 -30.03
C GLY A 65 -13.93 5.17 -30.31
N THR A 66 -13.90 6.20 -31.15
CA THR A 66 -14.80 6.38 -32.30
C THR A 66 -14.01 7.17 -33.34
N GLU A 67 -13.29 6.48 -34.22
CA GLU A 67 -12.99 7.03 -35.53
C GLU A 67 -14.17 6.69 -36.45
N PRO A 68 -14.88 7.67 -37.03
CA PRO A 68 -15.37 7.53 -38.37
C PRO A 68 -14.31 8.14 -39.31
N LEU A 69 -13.81 7.29 -40.20
CA LEU A 69 -13.10 7.66 -41.42
C LEU A 69 -13.98 8.63 -42.26
N SER A 70 -13.87 9.94 -42.02
CA SER A 70 -14.27 11.02 -42.94
C SER A 70 -13.81 12.35 -42.34
N GLN A 71 -12.74 12.97 -42.81
CA GLN A 71 -12.74 13.68 -44.08
C GLN A 71 -11.34 13.69 -44.68
N ALA A 72 -11.26 13.14 -45.89
CA ALA A 72 -10.17 13.38 -46.82
C ALA A 72 -10.18 14.85 -47.25
N ALA A 73 -8.98 15.37 -47.50
CA ALA A 73 -8.64 16.39 -48.49
C ALA A 73 -9.65 17.52 -48.78
N ALA A 74 -9.33 18.72 -48.31
CA ALA A 74 -9.40 19.97 -49.10
C ALA A 74 -8.50 21.02 -48.45
#